data_AF-A0A971W4Y2-F1
#
_entry.id   AF-A0A971W4Y2-F1
#
_cell.length_a   1.000
_cell.length_b   1.000
_cell.length_c   1.000
_cell.angle_alpha   90.00
_cell.angle_beta   90.00
_cell.angle_gamma   90.00
#
_symmetry.space_group_name_H-M   'P 1'
#
loop_
_entity.id
_entity.type
_entity.pdbx_description
1 polymer ?
#
loop_
_entity_poly.entity_id
_entity_poly.type
_entity_poly.pdbx_seq_one_letter_code
_entity_poly.pdbx_strand_id
1 'polypeptide(L)' 'MDLSFQRNLGIWDRIIRFVIGAIFLYLVVFSPLVMSSWVSILLGFLGLAMIIEGMLAY' A
#
# COMPACT_ATOMS: atom_id res chain seq x y z
N MET A 1 24.35 5.21 18.49
CA MET A 1 23.55 4.06 18.99
C MET A 1 22.23 4.14 18.24
N ASP A 2 22.30 4.13 16.89
CA ASP A 2 21.28 4.77 16.01
C ASP A 2 20.82 3.92 14.83
N LEU A 3 21.51 2.80 14.55
CA LEU A 3 21.11 1.90 13.47
C LEU A 3 19.81 1.13 13.80
N SER A 4 19.46 0.99 15.08
CA SER A 4 18.22 0.31 15.51
C SER A 4 16.98 1.17 15.27
N PHE A 5 17.06 2.49 15.45
CA PHE A 5 15.94 3.40 15.21
C PHE A 5 15.62 3.56 13.72
N GLN A 6 16.64 3.68 12.87
CA GLN A 6 16.45 3.72 11.41
C GLN A 6 15.89 2.40 10.86
N ARG A 7 16.36 1.24 11.35
CA ARG A 7 15.78 -0.06 10.97
C ARG A 7 14.31 -0.18 11.38
N ASN A 8 13.95 0.30 12.56
CA ASN A 8 12.58 0.22 13.03
C ASN A 8 11.66 1.12 12.18
N LEU A 9 12.10 2.36 11.88
CA LEU A 9 11.36 3.28 11.01
C LEU A 9 11.14 2.71 9.60
N GLY A 10 12.14 2.06 9.01
CA GLY A 10 12.00 1.39 7.70
C GLY A 10 10.99 0.24 7.71
N ILE A 11 10.96 -0.55 8.79
CA ILE A 11 9.98 -1.64 8.97
C ILE A 11 8.56 -1.06 9.10
N TRP A 12 8.37 0.00 9.89
CA TRP A 12 7.06 0.63 10.04
C TRP A 12 6.57 1.25 8.73
N ASP A 13 7.44 1.91 7.96
CA ASP A 13 7.11 2.44 6.64
C ASP A 13 6.64 1.34 5.68
N ARG A 14 7.37 0.21 5.64
CA ARG A 14 6.99 -0.97 4.86
C ARG A 14 5.61 -1.51 5.26
N ILE A 15 5.36 -1.66 6.56
CA ILE A 15 4.06 -2.15 7.06
C ILE A 15 2.94 -1.21 6.66
N ILE A 16 3.13 0.11 6.83
CA ILE A 16 2.12 1.11 6.48
C ILE A 16 1.80 1.07 4.99
N ARG A 17 2.80 1.04 4.11
CA ARG A 17 2.58 0.92 2.66
C ARG A 17 1.83 -0.35 2.30
N PHE A 18 2.18 -1.48 2.92
CA PHE A 18 1.52 -2.75 2.65
C PHE A 18 0.06 -2.75 3.11
N VAL A 19 -0.22 -2.22 4.30
CA VAL A 19 -1.57 -2.10 4.85
C VAL A 19 -2.42 -1.17 3.99
N ILE A 20 -1.91 0.00 3.62
CA ILE A 20 -2.63 0.96 2.77
C ILE A 20 -2.89 0.35 1.38
N GLY A 21 -1.89 -0.30 0.78
CA GLY A 21 -2.06 -0.95 -0.52
C GLY A 21 -3.09 -2.08 -0.50
N ALA A 22 -3.12 -2.88 0.58
CA ALA A 22 -4.12 -3.91 0.78
C ALA A 22 -5.53 -3.33 0.95
N ILE A 23 -5.68 -2.21 1.67
CA ILE A 23 -6.96 -1.50 1.82
C ILE A 23 -7.45 -0.97 0.47
N PHE A 24 -6.57 -0.40 -0.35
CA PHE A 24 -6.95 0.06 -1.68
C PHE A 24 -7.38 -1.06 -2.61
N LEU A 25 -6.67 -2.20 -2.60
CA LEU A 25 -7.09 -3.37 -3.36
C LEU A 25 -8.43 -3.91 -2.86
N TYR A 26 -8.64 -3.97 -1.55
CA TYR A 26 -9.91 -4.38 -0.98
C TYR A 26 -11.06 -3.47 -1.45
N LEU A 27 -10.86 -2.16 -1.44
CA LEU A 27 -11.85 -1.20 -1.92
C LEU A 27 -12.17 -1.39 -3.41
N VAL A 28 -11.17 -1.65 -4.24
CA VAL A 28 -11.37 -1.86 -5.69
C VAL A 28 -12.12 -3.16 -5.97
N VAL A 29 -11.86 -4.21 -5.19
CA VAL A 29 -12.45 -5.55 -5.41
C VAL A 29 -13.84 -5.67 -4.80
N PHE A 30 -14.07 -5.11 -3.61
CA PHE A 30 -15.26 -5.37 -2.82
C PHE A 30 -16.22 -4.19 -2.67
N SER A 31 -15.85 -2.98 -3.08
CA SER A 31 -16.76 -1.82 -3.06
C SER A 31 -17.39 -1.60 -4.45
N PRO A 32 -18.71 -1.86 -4.62
CA PRO A 32 -19.38 -1.71 -5.91
C PRO A 32 -19.29 -0.28 -6.46
N LEU A 33 -19.28 0.71 -5.56
CA LEU A 33 -19.23 2.14 -5.88
C LEU A 33 -17.87 2.56 -6.44
N VAL A 34 -16.80 1.90 -5.99
CA VAL A 34 -15.45 2.10 -6.51
C VAL A 34 -15.27 1.29 -7.80
N MET A 35 -15.75 0.05 -7.82
CA MET A 35 -15.60 -0.89 -8.94
C MET A 35 -16.22 -0.37 -10.24
N SER A 36 -17.37 0.30 -10.17
CA SER A 36 -18.06 0.85 -11.36
C SER A 36 -17.52 2.20 -11.83
N SER A 37 -16.54 2.77 -11.13
CA SER A 37 -15.98 4.09 -11.42
C SER A 37 -14.60 3.98 -12.04
N TRP A 38 -14.22 4.96 -12.87
CA TRP A 38 -12.85 5.11 -13.38
C TRP A 38 -11.81 5.22 -12.25
N VAL A 39 -12.26 5.61 -11.05
CA VAL A 39 -11.46 5.65 -9.81
C VAL A 39 -10.91 4.28 -9.42
N SER A 40 -11.56 3.17 -9.83
CA SER A 40 -11.08 1.81 -9.54
C SER A 40 -9.70 1.54 -10.15
N ILE A 41 -9.43 2.07 -11.35
CA ILE A 41 -8.16 1.89 -12.05
C ILE A 41 -7.04 2.62 -11.31
N LEU A 42 -7.30 3.86 -10.89
CA LEU A 42 -6.34 4.66 -10.13
C LEU A 42 -6.04 4.03 -8.77
N LEU A 43 -7.06 3.63 -8.02
CA LEU A 43 -6.89 3.00 -6.71
C LEU A 43 -6.22 1.63 -6.81
N GLY A 44 -6.54 0.86 -7.86
CA GLY A 44 -5.91 -0.44 -8.10
C GLY A 44 -4.42 -0.28 -8.43
N PHE A 45 -4.10 0.67 -9.31
CA PHE A 45 -2.70 0.99 -9.65
C PHE A 45 -1.93 1.50 -8.43
N LEU A 46 -2.49 2.44 -7.66
CA LEU A 46 -1.86 2.95 -6.43
C LEU A 46 -1.70 1.86 -5.37
N GLY A 47 -2.70 1.00 -5.19
CA GLY A 47 -2.63 -0.11 -4.24
C GLY A 47 -1.52 -1.10 -4.59
N LEU A 48 -1.41 -1.48 -5.87
CA LEU A 48 -0.32 -2.34 -6.35
C LEU A 48 1.04 -1.66 -6.22
N ALA A 49 1.16 -0.39 -6.60
CA ALA A 49 2.40 0.37 -6.48
C ALA A 49 2.89 0.43 -5.02
N MET A 50 1.99 0.68 -4.06
CA MET A 50 2.35 0.72 -2.64
C MET A 50 2.79 -0.64 -2.09
N ILE A 51 2.16 -1.74 -2.53
CA ILE A 51 2.58 -3.09 -2.15
C ILE A 51 3.97 -3.41 -2.73
N ILE A 52 4.17 -3.11 -4.02
CA ILE A 52 5.44 -3.33 -4.71
C ILE A 52 6.54 -2.49 -4.05
N GLU A 53 6.30 -1.22 -3.76
CA GLU A 53 7.24 -0.36 -3.04
C GLU A 53 7.50 -0.86 -1.63
N GLY A 54 6.49 -1.32 -0.89
CA GLY A 54 6.69 -1.95 0.41
C GLY A 54 7.57 -3.21 0.33
N MET A 55 7.45 -4.00 -0.75
CA MET A 55 8.26 -5.19 -0.97
C MET A 55 9.69 -4.88 -1.44
N LEU A 56 9.88 -3.84 -2.27
CA LEU A 56 11.17 -3.47 -2.86
C LEU A 56 11.99 -2.52 -1.99
N ALA A 57 11.35 -1.68 -1.17
CA ALA A 57 12.05 -0.76 -0.27
C ALA A 57 12.75 -1.57 0.81
N TYR A 58 14.09 -1.64 0.73
CA TYR A 58 15.03 -2.28 1.66
C TYR A 58 14.64 -2.18 3.15
#